data_AF-A0A3A4PK98-F1
#
_entry.id   AF-A0A3A4PK98-F1
#
_cell.length_a   1.000
_cell.length_b   1.000
_cell.length_c   1.000
_cell.angle_alpha   90.00
_cell.angle_beta   90.00
_cell.angle_gamma   90.00
#
_symmetry.space_group_name_H-M   'P 1'
#
loop_
_entity.id
_entity.type
_entity.pdbx_description
1 polymer ?
#
loop_
_entity_poly.entity_id
_entity_poly.type
_entity_poly.pdbx_seq_one_letter_code
_entity_poly.pdbx_strand_id
1 'polypeptide(L)'
;MNDNPASNPIVLIAAVGRTDLQVLVREIKTGKLYGSDVKRGMRAFHTDLLAGNRKYIVNPDSVPQMVAGDKPFLIRDQDTGLLRPDEEFKDTYEIVKENENLILVPAKLVEVLSALELQNYKIQGAILFNTDRTDPTLGSIHQAEPFACGPILGKWLAYRLHLSFGENAIIPDRVEPYQVQYVNYLDGSMKSPGTGRDYPINRRGAQRVDVAIRTAGQWQAKKRELFSACVSVGGGIPDFKDVIRASADFHFHGRVFYLQDPEFGDTKTVFINKIPPTPVESLRARHHAVQLIRSGDFTGAYAAVKHLDNNPADQWWIIKIRYAADYMIGLLSEEEKLPDYLAHLIIPRTPRCLTVGMRVEAALWAGRIPEAISWTCTFFDAALLDFIAESQKPATLDDMHKTIKYPCGMIPDSRLTSPASGRTKYSCLSNDYNDVYTYFIGGDCNKVWLDVLDSTALRHFDAALYPANKKKSDWIPSKLRNILMHGHAPRSVMEQAQQIFIDAGLWASQPPSQLGWYFLGQPMARDVLVELEVTDPEAKILYQQLVEGLCTDLAKAGSV
;
A
#
# COMPACT_ATOMS: atom_id res chain seq x y z
N MET A 1 -15.42 -18.38 8.30
CA MET A 1 -15.05 -19.72 7.80
C MET A 1 -13.60 -19.94 8.20
N ASN A 2 -13.35 -20.86 9.12
CA ASN A 2 -12.00 -21.28 9.48
C ASN A 2 -11.54 -22.28 8.40
N ASP A 3 -11.11 -21.75 7.24
CA ASP A 3 -10.43 -22.57 6.25
C ASP A 3 -9.12 -23.04 6.88
N ASN A 4 -9.02 -24.34 7.13
CA ASN A 4 -7.77 -24.92 7.62
C ASN A 4 -6.70 -24.72 6.52
N PRO A 5 -5.72 -23.81 6.70
CA PRO A 5 -4.79 -23.43 5.64
C PRO A 5 -3.93 -24.60 5.13
N ALA A 6 -3.87 -25.70 5.89
CA ALA A 6 -3.17 -26.92 5.56
C ALA A 6 -3.72 -27.68 4.33
N SER A 7 -4.90 -27.35 3.81
CA SER A 7 -5.47 -28.02 2.63
C SER A 7 -4.94 -27.49 1.30
N ASN A 8 -4.46 -26.23 1.25
CA ASN A 8 -4.02 -25.62 0.00
C ASN A 8 -2.59 -26.06 -0.33
N PRO A 9 -2.32 -26.46 -1.59
CA PRO A 9 -0.97 -26.79 -2.02
C PRO A 9 -0.07 -25.55 -1.94
N ILE A 10 1.17 -25.73 -1.50
CA ILE A 10 2.11 -24.61 -1.32
C ILE A 10 3.31 -24.68 -2.26
N VAL A 11 3.83 -23.50 -2.60
CA VAL A 11 5.17 -23.31 -3.19
C VAL A 11 6.12 -22.87 -2.08
N LEU A 12 7.19 -23.63 -1.88
CA LEU A 12 8.27 -23.23 -0.97
C LEU A 12 9.21 -22.25 -1.69
N ILE A 13 9.33 -21.04 -1.17
CA ILE A 13 10.27 -20.03 -1.67
C ILE A 13 11.33 -19.84 -0.60
N ALA A 14 12.56 -20.27 -0.86
CA ALA A 14 13.65 -20.19 0.11
C ALA A 14 14.85 -19.42 -0.43
N ALA A 15 15.46 -18.58 0.40
CA ALA A 15 16.75 -17.97 0.12
C ALA A 15 17.85 -18.74 0.86
N VAL A 16 18.83 -19.24 0.12
CA VAL A 16 19.94 -20.03 0.67
C VAL A 16 21.26 -19.27 0.54
N GLY A 17 22.10 -19.41 1.56
CA GLY A 17 23.41 -18.78 1.70
C GLY A 17 24.50 -19.76 2.12
N ARG A 18 25.63 -19.21 2.53
CA ARG A 18 26.88 -19.96 2.72
C ARG A 18 26.88 -20.96 3.89
N THR A 19 25.97 -20.80 4.86
CA THR A 19 25.86 -21.66 6.05
C THR A 19 24.71 -22.66 5.95
N ASP A 20 23.95 -22.62 4.87
CA ASP A 20 22.80 -23.50 4.67
C ASP A 20 23.19 -24.93 4.32
N LEU A 21 24.44 -25.16 3.88
CA LEU A 21 25.01 -26.48 3.65
C LEU A 21 26.22 -26.68 4.58
N GLN A 22 26.08 -27.60 5.53
CA GLN A 22 27.07 -27.87 6.56
C GLN A 22 27.69 -29.25 6.41
N VAL A 23 28.86 -29.48 7.01
CA VAL A 23 29.49 -30.80 7.08
C VAL A 23 29.10 -31.46 8.40
N LEU A 24 28.73 -32.74 8.35
CA LEU A 24 28.42 -33.51 9.54
C LEU A 24 29.70 -33.86 10.30
N VAL A 25 29.73 -33.54 11.59
CA VAL A 25 30.82 -33.89 12.50
C VAL A 25 30.26 -34.66 13.70
N ARG A 26 31.11 -35.50 14.30
CA ARG A 26 30.79 -36.28 15.50
C ARG A 26 31.67 -35.84 16.64
N GLU A 27 31.08 -35.57 17.80
CA GLU A 27 31.83 -35.38 19.04
C GLU A 27 32.38 -36.72 19.50
N ILE A 28 33.71 -36.82 19.65
CA ILE A 28 34.43 -38.08 19.91
C ILE A 28 34.00 -38.69 21.25
N LYS A 29 33.81 -37.85 22.29
CA LYS A 29 33.50 -38.32 23.64
C LYS A 29 32.08 -38.84 23.80
N THR A 30 31.11 -38.19 23.16
CA THR A 30 29.68 -38.47 23.37
C THR A 30 29.03 -39.23 22.21
N GLY A 31 29.70 -39.25 21.05
CA GLY A 31 29.15 -39.79 19.80
C GLY A 31 28.07 -38.93 19.15
N LYS A 32 27.73 -37.75 19.73
CA LYS A 32 26.69 -36.85 19.22
C LYS A 32 27.07 -36.23 17.88
N LEU A 33 26.07 -35.99 17.05
CA LEU A 33 26.22 -35.45 15.70
C LEU A 33 25.85 -33.96 15.63
N TYR A 34 26.68 -33.20 14.92
CA TYR A 34 26.57 -31.75 14.75
C TYR A 34 26.77 -31.35 13.29
N GLY A 35 26.12 -30.27 12.86
CA GLY A 35 26.44 -29.59 11.60
C GLY A 35 27.51 -28.52 11.81
N SER A 36 28.54 -28.52 10.96
CA SER A 36 29.69 -27.62 11.05
C SER A 36 29.89 -26.79 9.78
N ASP A 37 30.17 -25.50 9.96
CA ASP A 37 30.51 -24.56 8.89
C ASP A 37 32.03 -24.59 8.60
N VAL A 38 32.40 -24.40 7.33
CA VAL A 38 33.81 -24.24 6.90
C VAL A 38 34.24 -22.78 7.05
N LYS A 39 35.05 -22.45 8.06
CA LYS A 39 35.42 -21.06 8.42
C LYS A 39 36.34 -20.39 7.41
N ARG A 40 37.26 -21.15 6.80
CA ARG A 40 38.24 -20.65 5.81
C ARG A 40 38.08 -21.43 4.52
N GLY A 41 37.90 -20.72 3.39
CA GLY A 41 37.78 -21.35 2.08
C GLY A 41 36.39 -21.94 1.77
N MET A 42 35.32 -21.49 2.42
CA MET A 42 33.93 -21.95 2.17
C MET A 42 33.56 -21.90 0.68
N ARG A 43 33.91 -20.81 -0.01
CA ARG A 43 33.67 -20.68 -1.44
C ARG A 43 34.40 -21.75 -2.24
N ALA A 44 35.70 -21.96 -1.96
CA ALA A 44 36.49 -22.99 -2.62
C ALA A 44 35.93 -24.40 -2.33
N PHE A 45 35.48 -24.65 -1.10
CA PHE A 45 34.80 -25.88 -0.74
C PHE A 45 33.52 -26.10 -1.56
N HIS A 46 32.63 -25.12 -1.62
CA HIS A 46 31.42 -25.21 -2.43
C HIS A 46 31.72 -25.34 -3.93
N THR A 47 32.74 -24.65 -4.46
CA THR A 47 33.20 -24.83 -5.84
C THR A 47 33.70 -26.25 -6.09
N ASP A 48 34.48 -26.84 -5.17
CA ASP A 48 34.95 -28.23 -5.27
C ASP A 48 33.77 -29.22 -5.31
N LEU A 49 32.72 -28.96 -4.51
CA LEU A 49 31.51 -29.78 -4.50
C LEU A 49 30.77 -29.69 -5.83
N LEU A 50 30.56 -28.48 -6.36
CA LEU A 50 29.87 -28.26 -7.64
C LEU A 50 30.65 -28.81 -8.84
N ALA A 51 31.98 -28.72 -8.80
CA ALA A 51 32.86 -29.28 -9.83
C ALA A 51 32.98 -30.82 -9.77
N GLY A 52 32.45 -31.46 -8.72
CA GLY A 52 32.58 -32.91 -8.52
C GLY A 52 33.97 -33.36 -8.06
N ASN A 53 34.85 -32.43 -7.66
CA ASN A 53 36.19 -32.73 -7.16
C ASN A 53 36.17 -33.41 -5.79
N ARG A 54 35.05 -33.30 -5.05
CA ARG A 54 34.83 -33.98 -3.77
C ARG A 54 33.62 -34.87 -3.87
N LYS A 55 33.76 -36.10 -3.39
CA LYS A 55 32.62 -37.00 -3.24
C LYS A 55 31.88 -36.70 -1.94
N TYR A 56 30.56 -36.69 -1.99
CA TYR A 56 29.72 -36.34 -0.87
C TYR A 56 28.38 -37.07 -0.94
N ILE A 57 27.71 -37.16 0.21
CA ILE A 57 26.33 -37.61 0.39
C ILE A 57 25.61 -36.50 1.16
N VAL A 58 24.41 -36.11 0.72
CA VAL A 58 23.58 -35.19 1.50
C VAL A 58 22.66 -36.03 2.37
N ASN A 59 22.77 -35.86 3.70
CA ASN A 59 21.98 -36.63 4.66
C ASN A 59 20.48 -36.31 4.49
N PRO A 60 19.64 -37.32 4.21
CA PRO A 60 18.22 -37.11 3.91
C PRO A 60 17.34 -36.92 5.16
N ASP A 61 17.73 -37.47 6.32
CA ASP A 61 16.78 -37.80 7.37
C ASP A 61 17.09 -37.18 8.75
N SER A 62 18.35 -36.80 9.03
CA SER A 62 18.70 -36.33 10.38
C SER A 62 18.85 -34.81 10.47
N VAL A 63 18.19 -34.20 11.46
CA VAL A 63 18.58 -32.91 12.05
C VAL A 63 19.65 -33.21 13.12
N PRO A 64 20.94 -32.90 12.88
CA PRO A 64 21.95 -32.98 13.94
C PRO A 64 21.54 -32.04 15.08
N GLN A 65 21.99 -32.29 16.31
CA GLN A 65 21.71 -31.35 17.41
C GLN A 65 22.41 -30.02 17.10
N MET A 66 21.65 -29.03 16.61
CA MET A 66 22.14 -27.68 16.47
C MET A 66 22.09 -27.01 17.85
N VAL A 67 23.25 -26.79 18.45
CA VAL A 67 23.38 -26.01 19.68
C VAL A 67 23.85 -24.61 19.28
N ALA A 68 23.15 -23.59 19.78
CA ALA A 68 23.58 -22.20 19.62
C ALA A 68 24.75 -21.95 20.58
N GLY A 69 25.85 -21.41 20.06
CA GLY A 69 27.12 -21.30 20.79
C GLY A 69 27.99 -22.54 20.62
N ASP A 70 29.23 -22.33 20.19
CA ASP A 70 30.29 -23.32 19.94
C ASP A 70 30.00 -24.36 18.85
N LYS A 71 29.76 -23.86 17.62
CA LYS A 71 29.87 -24.71 16.43
C LYS A 71 31.33 -25.17 16.30
N PRO A 72 31.63 -26.47 16.18
CA PRO A 72 32.96 -26.91 15.78
C PRO A 72 33.29 -26.27 14.43
N PHE A 73 34.47 -25.68 14.28
CA PHE A 73 34.87 -25.06 13.02
C PHE A 73 35.69 -26.04 12.18
N LEU A 74 35.38 -26.14 10.89
CA LEU A 74 36.27 -26.81 9.93
C LEU A 74 37.16 -25.79 9.22
N ILE A 75 38.42 -26.14 9.06
CA ILE A 75 39.39 -25.41 8.24
C ILE A 75 39.64 -26.22 6.98
N ARG A 76 39.53 -25.56 5.81
CA ARG A 76 40.10 -26.06 4.57
C ARG A 76 41.54 -25.62 4.48
N ASP A 77 42.45 -26.58 4.48
CA ASP A 77 43.86 -26.36 4.25
C ASP A 77 44.09 -25.80 2.83
N GLN A 78 44.90 -24.75 2.71
CA GLN A 78 45.04 -24.03 1.44
C GLN A 78 45.88 -24.83 0.43
N ASP A 79 46.89 -25.55 0.91
CA ASP A 79 47.86 -26.26 0.07
C ASP A 79 47.36 -27.65 -0.33
N THR A 80 46.78 -28.38 0.63
CA THR A 80 46.31 -29.76 0.41
C THR A 80 44.83 -29.83 0.03
N GLY A 81 44.07 -28.76 0.28
CA GLY A 81 42.62 -28.77 0.13
C GLY A 81 41.90 -29.69 1.13
N LEU A 82 42.58 -30.27 2.11
CA LEU A 82 41.94 -31.17 3.07
C LEU A 82 41.07 -30.38 4.06
N LEU A 83 39.91 -30.94 4.38
CA LEU A 83 39.08 -30.45 5.48
C LEU A 83 39.52 -31.13 6.77
N ARG A 84 39.76 -30.34 7.81
CA ARG A 84 40.04 -30.82 9.16
C ARG A 84 39.34 -29.94 10.19
N PRO A 85 39.02 -30.45 11.39
CA PRO A 85 38.65 -29.58 12.49
C PRO A 85 39.73 -28.52 12.75
N ASP A 86 39.32 -27.34 13.20
CA ASP A 86 40.23 -26.32 13.72
C ASP A 86 41.12 -26.92 14.83
N GLU A 87 42.31 -26.38 15.04
CA GLU A 87 43.29 -26.92 15.99
C GLU A 87 42.72 -26.98 17.42
N GLU A 88 41.83 -26.06 17.76
CA GLU A 88 41.09 -26.03 19.03
C GLU A 88 40.13 -27.23 19.21
N PHE A 89 39.63 -27.79 18.11
CA PHE A 89 38.55 -28.79 18.09
C PHE A 89 38.99 -30.17 17.59
N LYS A 90 40.22 -30.33 17.12
CA LYS A 90 40.73 -31.58 16.49
C LYS A 90 40.66 -32.81 17.37
N ASP A 91 40.83 -32.66 18.68
CA ASP A 91 40.79 -33.77 19.65
C ASP A 91 39.38 -33.99 20.23
N THR A 92 38.41 -33.15 19.84
CA THR A 92 37.03 -33.18 20.34
C THR A 92 36.05 -33.65 19.27
N TYR A 93 36.30 -33.34 18.00
CA TYR A 93 35.40 -33.64 16.90
C TYR A 93 36.09 -34.33 15.74
N GLU A 94 35.40 -35.27 15.11
CA GLU A 94 35.82 -35.91 13.87
C GLU A 94 34.82 -35.65 12.73
N ILE A 95 35.30 -35.60 11.49
CA ILE A 95 34.46 -35.45 10.30
C ILE A 95 33.80 -36.79 9.99
N VAL A 96 32.47 -36.81 9.89
CA VAL A 96 31.75 -38.04 9.55
C VAL A 96 31.85 -38.29 8.05
N LYS A 97 32.27 -39.51 7.69
CA LYS A 97 32.36 -39.98 6.31
C LYS A 97 31.65 -41.32 6.14
N GLU A 98 31.16 -41.57 4.95
CA GLU A 98 30.61 -42.86 4.53
C GLU A 98 31.24 -43.27 3.19
N ASN A 99 31.97 -44.39 3.16
CA ASN A 99 32.70 -44.85 1.97
C ASN A 99 33.59 -43.74 1.35
N GLU A 100 34.34 -43.02 2.17
CA GLU A 100 35.13 -41.82 1.83
C GLU A 100 34.34 -40.57 1.39
N ASN A 101 33.01 -40.64 1.32
CA ASN A 101 32.17 -39.49 0.99
C ASN A 101 31.93 -38.62 2.23
N LEU A 102 32.03 -37.30 2.06
CA LEU A 102 31.62 -36.35 3.11
C LEU A 102 30.11 -36.38 3.29
N ILE A 103 29.63 -36.39 4.53
CA ILE A 103 28.20 -36.23 4.79
C ILE A 103 27.88 -34.74 4.97
N LEU A 104 26.99 -34.23 4.12
CA LEU A 104 26.53 -32.84 4.14
C LEU A 104 25.12 -32.75 4.70
N VAL A 105 24.80 -31.65 5.39
CA VAL A 105 23.50 -31.42 6.03
C VAL A 105 22.96 -30.05 5.63
N PRO A 106 21.74 -29.97 5.06
CA PRO A 106 21.11 -28.71 4.70
C PRO A 106 20.34 -28.11 5.88
N ALA A 107 21.06 -27.83 6.97
CA ALA A 107 20.55 -27.57 8.31
C ALA A 107 19.23 -26.77 8.38
N LYS A 108 19.22 -25.54 7.85
CA LYS A 108 18.04 -24.66 7.89
C LYS A 108 16.86 -25.19 7.07
N LEU A 109 17.12 -25.78 5.91
CA LEU A 109 16.05 -26.34 5.08
C LEU A 109 15.41 -27.58 5.73
N VAL A 110 16.16 -28.39 6.47
CA VAL A 110 15.57 -29.53 7.21
C VAL A 110 14.59 -29.03 8.26
N GLU A 111 14.92 -27.97 8.99
CA GLU A 111 14.02 -27.37 9.99
C GLU A 111 12.75 -26.80 9.34
N VAL A 112 12.91 -26.09 8.21
CA VAL A 112 11.80 -25.58 7.40
C VAL A 112 10.87 -26.72 6.96
N LEU A 113 11.40 -27.80 6.40
CA LEU A 113 10.61 -28.94 5.96
C LEU A 113 9.91 -29.61 7.13
N SER A 114 10.62 -29.81 8.24
CA SER A 114 10.05 -30.41 9.46
C SER A 114 8.87 -29.60 9.98
N ALA A 115 8.97 -28.27 10.00
CA ALA A 115 7.89 -27.39 10.42
C ALA A 115 6.67 -27.46 9.48
N LEU A 116 6.90 -27.54 8.17
CA LEU A 116 5.83 -27.67 7.17
C LEU A 116 5.13 -29.04 7.27
N GLU A 117 5.90 -30.11 7.47
CA GLU A 117 5.39 -31.47 7.66
C GLU A 117 4.56 -31.60 8.94
N LEU A 118 5.04 -31.05 10.06
CA LEU A 118 4.31 -31.04 11.33
C LEU A 118 2.94 -30.35 11.21
N GLN A 119 2.82 -29.36 10.33
CA GLN A 119 1.57 -28.64 10.06
C GLN A 119 0.78 -29.21 8.88
N ASN A 120 1.18 -30.36 8.35
CA ASN A 120 0.54 -31.06 7.23
C ASN A 120 0.46 -30.25 5.92
N TYR A 121 1.38 -29.32 5.67
CA TYR A 121 1.42 -28.61 4.39
C TYR A 121 1.92 -29.51 3.26
N LYS A 122 1.22 -29.48 2.13
CA LYS A 122 1.63 -30.21 0.93
C LYS A 122 2.42 -29.31 -0.01
N ILE A 123 3.74 -29.50 -0.04
CA ILE A 123 4.62 -28.78 -0.96
C ILE A 123 4.46 -29.38 -2.38
N GLN A 124 4.21 -28.52 -3.37
CA GLN A 124 4.02 -28.92 -4.77
C GLN A 124 5.03 -28.26 -5.71
N GLY A 125 5.92 -27.43 -5.20
CA GLY A 125 7.04 -26.88 -5.93
C GLY A 125 7.95 -26.11 -4.98
N ALA A 126 9.21 -25.94 -5.35
CA ALA A 126 10.13 -25.11 -4.58
C ALA A 126 11.05 -24.27 -5.47
N ILE A 127 11.32 -23.05 -5.02
CA ILE A 127 12.27 -22.12 -5.63
C ILE A 127 13.33 -21.79 -4.59
N LEU A 128 14.59 -22.08 -4.92
CA LEU A 128 15.76 -21.79 -4.09
C LEU A 128 16.52 -20.60 -4.69
N PHE A 129 16.40 -19.44 -4.08
CA PHE A 129 17.20 -18.29 -4.44
C PHE A 129 18.62 -18.44 -3.88
N ASN A 130 19.62 -18.41 -4.75
CA ASN A 130 21.04 -18.48 -4.36
C ASN A 130 21.90 -17.46 -5.14
N THR A 131 23.18 -17.38 -4.78
CA THR A 131 24.20 -16.81 -5.66
C THR A 131 25.24 -17.88 -6.00
N ASP A 132 25.42 -18.11 -7.30
CA ASP A 132 26.50 -18.90 -7.87
C ASP A 132 27.11 -18.10 -9.04
N ARG A 133 28.16 -17.33 -8.74
CA ARG A 133 28.92 -16.56 -9.73
C ARG A 133 30.32 -17.15 -9.79
N THR A 134 30.73 -17.60 -10.96
CA THR A 134 32.03 -18.28 -11.17
C THR A 134 33.12 -17.38 -11.72
N ASP A 135 32.85 -16.08 -11.92
CA ASP A 135 33.81 -15.17 -12.57
C ASP A 135 35.08 -14.95 -11.71
N PRO A 136 36.25 -15.43 -12.16
CA PRO A 136 37.51 -15.36 -11.42
C PRO A 136 38.14 -13.95 -11.45
N THR A 137 37.64 -13.03 -12.29
CA THR A 137 38.13 -11.65 -12.40
C THR A 137 37.58 -10.73 -11.30
N LEU A 138 36.59 -11.21 -10.56
CA LEU A 138 35.91 -10.47 -9.52
C LEU A 138 36.70 -10.57 -8.19
N GLY A 139 37.27 -9.43 -7.75
CA GLY A 139 38.14 -9.33 -6.57
C GLY A 139 37.50 -9.70 -5.21
N SER A 140 38.20 -9.39 -4.11
CA SER A 140 37.87 -9.83 -2.74
C SER A 140 36.43 -9.59 -2.25
N ILE A 141 35.76 -8.55 -2.74
CA ILE A 141 34.36 -8.21 -2.40
C ILE A 141 33.41 -9.38 -2.76
N HIS A 142 33.70 -10.11 -3.82
CA HIS A 142 32.87 -11.22 -4.31
C HIS A 142 33.11 -12.54 -3.56
N GLN A 143 34.21 -12.63 -2.80
CA GLN A 143 34.49 -13.77 -1.91
C GLN A 143 33.62 -13.74 -0.63
N ALA A 144 33.08 -12.57 -0.27
CA ALA A 144 32.24 -12.39 0.91
C ALA A 144 30.74 -12.64 0.67
N GLU A 145 30.30 -12.72 -0.60
CA GLU A 145 28.89 -12.97 -0.91
C GLU A 145 28.44 -14.38 -0.49
N PRO A 146 27.18 -14.55 -0.04
CA PRO A 146 26.65 -15.83 0.40
C PRO A 146 26.50 -16.77 -0.80
N PHE A 147 27.57 -17.53 -1.05
CA PHE A 147 27.65 -18.57 -2.06
C PHE A 147 27.06 -19.87 -1.53
N ALA A 148 25.98 -20.34 -2.13
CA ALA A 148 25.32 -21.59 -1.74
C ALA A 148 25.29 -22.55 -2.93
N CYS A 149 25.52 -23.84 -2.67
CA CYS A 149 25.42 -24.91 -3.66
C CYS A 149 23.96 -25.17 -4.06
N GLY A 150 23.30 -24.20 -4.70
CA GLY A 150 21.91 -24.25 -5.15
C GLY A 150 21.55 -25.55 -5.89
N PRO A 151 22.38 -26.03 -6.85
CA PRO A 151 22.15 -27.32 -7.50
C PRO A 151 22.15 -28.53 -6.54
N ILE A 152 23.03 -28.53 -5.53
CA ILE A 152 23.12 -29.63 -4.56
C ILE A 152 21.92 -29.62 -3.62
N LEU A 153 21.60 -28.44 -3.07
CA LEU A 153 20.45 -28.25 -2.20
C LEU A 153 19.13 -28.55 -2.92
N GLY A 154 19.00 -28.12 -4.18
CA GLY A 154 17.83 -28.37 -5.01
C GLY A 154 17.63 -29.84 -5.33
N LYS A 155 18.69 -30.59 -5.65
CA LYS A 155 18.63 -32.05 -5.87
C LYS A 155 18.21 -32.80 -4.60
N TRP A 156 18.79 -32.42 -3.45
CA TRP A 156 18.40 -32.99 -2.16
C TRP A 156 16.93 -32.69 -1.85
N LEU A 157 16.50 -31.44 -2.02
CA LEU A 157 15.12 -31.03 -1.75
C LEU A 157 14.13 -31.72 -2.70
N ALA A 158 14.48 -31.89 -3.97
CA ALA A 158 13.69 -32.65 -4.94
C ALA A 158 13.48 -34.09 -4.48
N TYR A 159 14.57 -34.76 -4.07
CA TYR A 159 14.52 -36.10 -3.51
C TYR A 159 13.62 -36.17 -2.26
N ARG A 160 13.81 -35.25 -1.31
CA ARG A 160 13.09 -35.25 -0.03
C ARG A 160 11.59 -34.96 -0.17
N LEU A 161 11.20 -34.16 -1.15
CA LEU A 161 9.81 -33.80 -1.44
C LEU A 161 9.14 -34.72 -2.48
N HIS A 162 9.87 -35.71 -3.02
CA HIS A 162 9.41 -36.53 -4.14
C HIS A 162 8.97 -35.69 -5.36
N LEU A 163 9.73 -34.62 -5.63
CA LEU A 163 9.54 -33.74 -6.77
C LEU A 163 10.65 -33.96 -7.81
N SER A 164 10.41 -33.51 -9.04
CA SER A 164 11.45 -33.51 -10.07
C SER A 164 12.42 -32.34 -9.88
N PHE A 165 13.68 -32.51 -10.24
CA PHE A 165 14.65 -31.41 -10.22
C PHE A 165 14.68 -30.75 -11.61
N GLY A 166 14.38 -29.46 -11.69
CA GLY A 166 14.39 -28.72 -12.95
C GLY A 166 15.81 -28.32 -13.34
N GLU A 167 16.38 -28.93 -14.37
CA GLU A 167 17.77 -28.62 -14.81
C GLU A 167 17.88 -27.23 -15.47
N ASN A 168 16.76 -26.70 -16.00
CA ASN A 168 16.66 -25.35 -16.57
C ASN A 168 16.56 -24.22 -15.53
N ALA A 169 16.72 -24.56 -14.25
CA ALA A 169 16.42 -23.69 -13.10
C ALA A 169 17.12 -22.32 -13.08
N ILE A 170 18.18 -22.12 -13.86
CA ILE A 170 18.88 -20.83 -13.97
C ILE A 170 17.98 -19.72 -14.57
N ILE A 171 16.96 -20.09 -15.36
CA ILE A 171 16.15 -19.14 -16.13
C ILE A 171 14.86 -18.76 -15.35
N PRO A 172 14.71 -17.52 -14.85
CA PRO A 172 13.62 -17.15 -13.95
C PRO A 172 12.21 -17.31 -14.52
N ASP A 173 12.03 -17.20 -15.84
CA ASP A 173 10.72 -17.29 -16.51
C ASP A 173 10.30 -18.72 -16.86
N ARG A 174 11.11 -19.72 -16.49
CA ARG A 174 10.85 -21.14 -16.75
C ARG A 174 10.60 -21.98 -15.50
N VAL A 175 10.24 -21.34 -14.39
CA VAL A 175 9.90 -22.10 -13.20
C VAL A 175 8.59 -22.89 -13.40
N GLU A 176 8.68 -24.21 -13.32
CA GLU A 176 7.54 -25.14 -13.45
C GLU A 176 7.01 -25.70 -12.11
N PRO A 177 5.69 -25.99 -12.02
CA PRO A 177 5.12 -26.69 -10.87
C PRO A 177 5.62 -28.14 -10.79
N TYR A 178 5.52 -28.74 -9.61
CA TYR A 178 5.98 -30.12 -9.33
C TYR A 178 7.49 -30.34 -9.49
N GLN A 179 8.24 -29.23 -9.49
CA GLN A 179 9.68 -29.20 -9.56
C GLN A 179 10.30 -28.43 -8.39
N VAL A 180 11.54 -28.80 -8.06
CA VAL A 180 12.46 -27.97 -7.29
C VAL A 180 13.46 -27.34 -8.23
N GLN A 181 13.59 -26.02 -8.13
CA GLN A 181 14.44 -25.21 -8.98
C GLN A 181 15.24 -24.22 -8.14
N TYR A 182 16.44 -23.88 -8.57
CA TYR A 182 17.27 -22.85 -7.95
C TYR A 182 17.49 -21.67 -8.90
N VAL A 183 17.35 -20.44 -8.43
CA VAL A 183 17.47 -19.22 -9.24
C VAL A 183 18.61 -18.36 -8.71
N ASN A 184 19.60 -18.11 -9.58
CA ASN A 184 20.66 -17.16 -9.31
C ASN A 184 20.14 -15.73 -9.49
N TYR A 185 19.94 -15.01 -8.37
CA TYR A 185 19.46 -13.63 -8.44
C TYR A 185 20.55 -12.62 -8.85
N LEU A 186 21.84 -12.95 -8.72
CA LEU A 186 22.97 -12.18 -9.29
C LEU A 186 23.75 -13.03 -10.29
N ASP A 187 24.31 -12.38 -11.31
CA ASP A 187 25.02 -13.03 -12.42
C ASP A 187 26.21 -12.19 -12.90
N GLY A 188 27.22 -12.85 -13.47
CA GLY A 188 28.45 -12.22 -13.93
C GLY A 188 29.02 -11.24 -12.91
N SER A 189 29.27 -10.00 -13.34
CA SER A 189 29.83 -8.92 -12.51
C SER A 189 28.79 -8.12 -11.70
N MET A 190 27.52 -8.53 -11.65
CA MET A 190 26.49 -7.79 -10.91
C MET A 190 26.80 -7.77 -9.41
N LYS A 191 26.78 -6.58 -8.81
CA LYS A 191 26.86 -6.40 -7.35
C LYS A 191 25.46 -6.44 -6.74
N SER A 192 25.36 -6.88 -5.48
CA SER A 192 24.12 -6.80 -4.70
C SER A 192 23.58 -5.38 -4.62
N PRO A 193 24.38 -4.39 -4.17
CA PRO A 193 23.98 -3.01 -4.31
C PRO A 193 24.01 -2.58 -5.76
N GLY A 194 22.91 -2.00 -6.23
CA GLY A 194 22.89 -1.30 -7.50
C GLY A 194 23.62 0.05 -7.41
N THR A 195 23.75 0.71 -8.55
CA THR A 195 24.42 2.01 -8.68
C THR A 195 23.42 3.12 -9.00
N GLY A 196 23.65 4.33 -8.49
CA GLY A 196 22.79 5.48 -8.79
C GLY A 196 21.35 5.25 -8.32
N ARG A 197 20.40 5.26 -9.27
CA ARG A 197 18.96 5.05 -8.99
C ARG A 197 18.59 3.64 -8.54
N ASP A 198 19.52 2.68 -8.67
CA ASP A 198 19.31 1.29 -8.28
C ASP A 198 19.96 0.98 -6.92
N TYR A 199 20.41 1.98 -6.17
CA TYR A 199 20.79 1.79 -4.77
C TYR A 199 19.52 1.80 -3.89
N PRO A 200 19.38 0.92 -2.87
CA PRO A 200 20.38 0.00 -2.34
C PRO A 200 20.41 -1.39 -2.99
N ILE A 201 19.49 -1.74 -3.90
CA ILE A 201 19.37 -3.11 -4.45
C ILE A 201 19.43 -3.08 -5.98
N ASN A 202 20.31 -3.90 -6.55
CA ASN A 202 20.42 -4.05 -8.00
C ASN A 202 19.09 -4.42 -8.66
N ARG A 203 18.54 -3.49 -9.46
CA ARG A 203 17.22 -3.64 -10.11
C ARG A 203 17.12 -4.89 -10.97
N ARG A 204 18.18 -5.28 -11.68
CA ARG A 204 18.15 -6.50 -12.51
C ARG A 204 18.08 -7.76 -11.66
N GLY A 205 18.79 -7.79 -10.54
CA GLY A 205 18.67 -8.90 -9.58
C GLY A 205 17.26 -8.97 -9.00
N ALA A 206 16.68 -7.82 -8.64
CA ALA A 206 15.33 -7.75 -8.10
C ALA A 206 14.29 -8.23 -9.12
N GLN A 207 14.46 -7.87 -10.40
CA GLN A 207 13.65 -8.36 -11.50
C GLN A 207 13.74 -9.88 -11.68
N ARG A 208 14.92 -10.49 -11.52
CA ARG A 208 15.06 -11.96 -11.60
C ARG A 208 14.27 -12.66 -10.50
N VAL A 209 14.35 -12.15 -9.27
CA VAL A 209 13.52 -12.63 -8.15
C VAL A 209 12.04 -12.50 -8.49
N ASP A 210 11.63 -11.31 -8.95
CA ASP A 210 10.23 -11.01 -9.26
C ASP A 210 9.68 -11.90 -10.38
N VAL A 211 10.43 -12.11 -11.46
CA VAL A 211 10.02 -12.97 -12.57
C VAL A 211 9.81 -14.41 -12.11
N ALA A 212 10.71 -14.96 -11.30
CA ALA A 212 10.56 -16.33 -10.80
C ALA A 212 9.33 -16.47 -9.89
N ILE A 213 9.13 -15.54 -8.97
CA ILE A 213 7.98 -15.57 -8.05
C ILE A 213 6.67 -15.33 -8.80
N ARG A 214 6.64 -14.41 -9.76
CA ARG A 214 5.49 -14.15 -10.64
C ARG A 214 5.07 -15.40 -11.40
N THR A 215 6.03 -16.06 -12.04
CA THR A 215 5.77 -17.28 -12.81
C THR A 215 5.18 -18.36 -11.89
N ALA A 216 5.69 -18.50 -10.66
CA ALA A 216 5.13 -19.42 -9.68
C ALA A 216 3.75 -19.01 -9.14
N GLY A 217 3.50 -17.71 -8.95
CA GLY A 217 2.19 -17.19 -8.53
C GLY A 217 1.10 -17.43 -9.56
N GLN A 218 1.47 -17.64 -10.83
CA GLN A 218 0.57 -18.01 -11.92
C GLN A 218 0.30 -19.51 -12.02
N TRP A 219 1.00 -20.36 -11.25
CA TRP A 219 0.75 -21.79 -11.27
C TRP A 219 -0.67 -22.08 -10.77
N GLN A 220 -1.32 -23.03 -11.44
CA GLN A 220 -2.65 -23.51 -11.06
C GLN A 220 -2.57 -25.01 -10.75
N ALA A 221 -3.16 -25.43 -9.64
CA ALA A 221 -3.33 -26.84 -9.35
C ALA A 221 -4.37 -27.46 -10.31
N LYS A 222 -4.42 -28.80 -10.36
CA LYS A 222 -5.34 -29.58 -11.24
C LYS A 222 -6.82 -29.18 -11.14
N LYS A 223 -7.24 -28.50 -10.07
CA LYS A 223 -8.61 -28.02 -9.83
C LYS A 223 -8.80 -26.51 -10.07
N ARG A 224 -7.86 -25.81 -10.71
CA ARG A 224 -7.80 -24.34 -10.80
C ARG A 224 -7.66 -23.63 -9.44
N GLU A 225 -7.35 -24.38 -8.39
CA GLU A 225 -6.97 -23.83 -7.09
C GLU A 225 -5.57 -23.18 -7.23
N LEU A 226 -5.43 -21.99 -6.70
CA LEU A 226 -4.17 -21.26 -6.71
C LEU A 226 -3.26 -21.76 -5.56
N PHE A 227 -1.96 -21.87 -5.81
CA PHE A 227 -1.00 -22.23 -4.75
C PHE A 227 -0.80 -21.10 -3.75
N SER A 228 -0.63 -21.41 -2.47
CA SER A 228 -0.12 -20.45 -1.49
C SER A 228 1.41 -20.45 -1.50
N ALA A 229 2.07 -19.38 -1.04
CA ALA A 229 3.52 -19.35 -0.89
C ALA A 229 3.92 -19.56 0.57
N CYS A 230 5.00 -20.30 0.79
CA CYS A 230 5.69 -20.35 2.07
C CYS A 230 7.11 -19.81 1.88
N VAL A 231 7.44 -18.70 2.53
CA VAL A 231 8.68 -17.96 2.30
C VAL A 231 9.63 -18.13 3.48
N SER A 232 10.82 -18.68 3.23
CA SER A 232 11.93 -18.77 4.19
C SER A 232 13.14 -17.99 3.69
N VAL A 233 13.39 -16.82 4.27
CA VAL A 233 14.51 -15.95 3.91
C VAL A 233 15.54 -15.85 5.03
N GLY A 234 15.72 -16.93 5.80
CA GLY A 234 16.76 -17.03 6.84
C GLY A 234 18.17 -16.89 6.26
N GLY A 235 18.42 -17.52 5.10
CA GLY A 235 19.68 -17.44 4.35
C GLY A 235 19.73 -16.33 3.28
N GLY A 236 20.69 -16.45 2.36
CA GLY A 236 20.85 -15.55 1.20
C GLY A 236 21.41 -14.15 1.50
N ILE A 237 21.36 -13.26 0.50
CA ILE A 237 21.80 -11.86 0.63
C ILE A 237 20.73 -11.05 1.39
N PRO A 238 21.10 -10.34 2.48
CA PRO A 238 20.17 -9.52 3.26
C PRO A 238 19.32 -8.55 2.43
N ASP A 239 19.94 -7.84 1.49
CA ASP A 239 19.30 -6.83 0.64
C ASP A 239 18.14 -7.40 -0.21
N PHE A 240 18.17 -8.70 -0.55
CA PHE A 240 17.15 -9.35 -1.37
C PHE A 240 15.99 -9.93 -0.56
N LYS A 241 16.11 -10.04 0.76
CA LYS A 241 15.09 -10.67 1.61
C LYS A 241 13.74 -9.95 1.46
N ASP A 242 13.74 -8.62 1.52
CA ASP A 242 12.51 -7.83 1.39
C ASP A 242 11.94 -7.87 -0.03
N VAL A 243 12.78 -7.99 -1.06
CA VAL A 243 12.31 -8.17 -2.45
C VAL A 243 11.58 -9.50 -2.61
N ILE A 244 12.14 -10.58 -2.06
CA ILE A 244 11.51 -11.91 -2.09
C ILE A 244 10.17 -11.88 -1.38
N ARG A 245 10.09 -11.28 -0.18
CA ARG A 245 8.84 -11.14 0.59
C ARG A 245 7.80 -10.32 -0.17
N ALA A 246 8.15 -9.10 -0.59
CA ALA A 246 7.22 -8.19 -1.26
C ALA A 246 6.71 -8.77 -2.60
N SER A 247 7.58 -9.42 -3.38
CA SER A 247 7.18 -10.06 -4.63
C SER A 247 6.26 -11.26 -4.37
N ALA A 248 6.52 -12.05 -3.31
CA ALA A 248 5.63 -13.13 -2.92
C ALA A 248 4.25 -12.60 -2.52
N ASP A 249 4.18 -11.57 -1.67
CA ASP A 249 2.91 -10.97 -1.24
C ASP A 249 2.10 -10.44 -2.43
N PHE A 250 2.79 -9.79 -3.37
CA PHE A 250 2.17 -9.24 -4.58
C PHE A 250 1.61 -10.33 -5.50
N HIS A 251 2.41 -11.32 -5.90
CA HIS A 251 1.98 -12.32 -6.90
C HIS A 251 1.12 -13.43 -6.32
N PHE A 252 1.23 -13.73 -5.03
CA PHE A 252 0.36 -14.71 -4.35
C PHE A 252 -0.88 -14.07 -3.73
N HIS A 253 -1.08 -12.76 -3.90
CA HIS A 253 -2.27 -12.01 -3.46
C HIS A 253 -2.55 -12.16 -1.96
N GLY A 254 -1.51 -12.03 -1.12
CA GLY A 254 -1.62 -12.17 0.33
C GLY A 254 -1.83 -13.60 0.86
N ARG A 255 -1.74 -14.61 -0.01
CA ARG A 255 -1.73 -16.05 0.36
C ARG A 255 -0.30 -16.51 0.64
N VAL A 256 0.41 -15.75 1.46
CA VAL A 256 1.80 -15.97 1.81
C VAL A 256 1.91 -16.26 3.30
N PHE A 257 2.73 -17.25 3.63
CA PHE A 257 3.13 -17.58 4.98
C PHE A 257 4.64 -17.43 5.09
N TYR A 258 5.11 -16.95 6.22
CA TYR A 258 6.53 -16.80 6.45
C TYR A 258 7.00 -17.77 7.52
N LEU A 259 8.18 -18.34 7.26
CA LEU A 259 8.92 -19.16 8.21
C LEU A 259 9.98 -18.26 8.85
N GLN A 260 9.80 -17.95 10.12
CA GLN A 260 10.76 -17.16 10.88
C GLN A 260 11.66 -18.10 11.68
N ASP A 261 12.97 -18.08 11.41
CA ASP A 261 13.97 -18.78 12.22
C ASP A 261 13.96 -18.16 13.63
N PRO A 262 13.74 -18.95 14.70
CA PRO A 262 13.83 -18.47 16.08
C PRO A 262 15.30 -18.35 16.48
N GLU A 263 16.06 -17.46 15.84
CA GLU A 263 17.47 -17.20 16.25
C GLU A 263 17.55 -16.56 17.67
N PHE A 264 16.42 -16.27 18.33
CA PHE A 264 16.34 -15.55 19.61
C PHE A 264 15.33 -16.10 20.65
N GLY A 265 14.78 -17.31 20.48
CA GLY A 265 13.79 -17.90 21.41
C GLY A 265 14.24 -19.22 22.03
N ASP A 266 13.87 -19.48 23.30
CA ASP A 266 14.14 -20.74 24.02
C ASP A 266 13.49 -21.97 23.36
N THR A 267 12.56 -21.76 22.43
CA THR A 267 11.88 -22.78 21.65
C THR A 267 12.48 -22.85 20.24
N LYS A 268 13.18 -23.95 19.92
CA LYS A 268 13.77 -24.27 18.59
C LYS A 268 12.74 -24.54 17.47
N THR A 269 11.52 -24.04 17.59
CA THR A 269 10.42 -24.36 16.66
C THR A 269 10.19 -23.22 15.69
N VAL A 270 10.23 -23.52 14.39
CA VAL A 270 9.87 -22.57 13.33
C VAL A 270 8.35 -22.43 13.29
N PHE A 271 7.85 -21.19 13.41
CA PHE A 271 6.42 -20.89 13.34
C PHE A 271 6.03 -20.38 11.94
N ILE A 272 4.87 -20.82 11.48
CA ILE A 272 4.28 -20.39 10.20
C ILE A 272 3.27 -19.30 10.52
N ASN A 273 3.64 -18.05 10.26
CA ASN A 273 2.82 -16.90 10.58
C ASN A 273 2.60 -16.01 9.36
N LYS A 274 1.48 -15.29 9.34
CA LYS A 274 1.39 -14.04 8.59
C LYS A 274 2.16 -13.00 9.39
N ILE A 275 3.22 -12.46 8.82
CA ILE A 275 4.01 -11.42 9.49
C ILE A 275 3.19 -10.13 9.43
N PRO A 276 2.93 -9.45 10.55
CA PRO A 276 2.32 -8.13 10.52
C PRO A 276 3.24 -7.16 9.74
N PRO A 277 2.69 -6.12 9.11
CA PRO A 277 3.49 -5.12 8.41
C PRO A 277 4.67 -4.62 9.26
N THR A 278 5.83 -4.48 8.63
CA THR A 278 7.03 -4.07 9.39
C THR A 278 6.92 -2.59 9.83
N PRO A 279 7.62 -2.17 10.90
CA PRO A 279 7.66 -0.74 11.27
C PRO A 279 8.12 0.18 10.13
N VAL A 280 9.05 -0.29 9.29
CA VAL A 280 9.54 0.45 8.12
C VAL A 280 8.43 0.63 7.07
N GLU A 281 7.63 -0.41 6.86
CA GLU A 281 6.51 -0.41 5.93
C GLU A 281 5.40 0.53 6.41
N SER A 282 5.05 0.48 7.70
CA SER A 282 4.14 1.43 8.35
C SER A 282 4.62 2.88 8.18
N LEU A 283 5.90 3.17 8.46
CA LEU A 283 6.46 4.52 8.30
C LEU A 283 6.43 5.02 6.84
N ARG A 284 6.72 4.14 5.87
CA ARG A 284 6.64 4.47 4.44
C ARG A 284 5.20 4.76 4.01
N ALA A 285 4.26 3.91 4.41
CA ALA A 285 2.84 4.09 4.13
C ALA A 285 2.32 5.38 4.73
N ARG A 286 2.70 5.68 5.98
CA ARG A 286 2.35 6.92 6.67
C ARG A 286 2.93 8.15 5.98
N HIS A 287 4.20 8.13 5.60
CA HIS A 287 4.82 9.21 4.84
C HIS A 287 4.10 9.44 3.49
N HIS A 288 3.75 8.37 2.78
CA HIS A 288 3.00 8.48 1.53
C HIS A 288 1.60 9.07 1.75
N ALA A 289 0.89 8.64 2.79
CA ALA A 289 -0.39 9.23 3.16
C ALA A 289 -0.29 10.73 3.48
N VAL A 290 0.76 11.16 4.20
CA VAL A 290 1.03 12.60 4.44
C VAL A 290 1.21 13.37 3.13
N GLN A 291 1.91 12.80 2.15
CA GLN A 291 2.07 13.43 0.84
C GLN A 291 0.72 13.59 0.12
N LEU A 292 -0.12 12.54 0.14
CA LEU A 292 -1.44 12.55 -0.47
C LEU A 292 -2.39 13.56 0.20
N ILE A 293 -2.39 13.61 1.54
CA ILE A 293 -3.15 14.59 2.33
C ILE A 293 -2.75 16.02 1.98
N ARG A 294 -1.43 16.29 1.90
CA ARG A 294 -0.91 17.61 1.52
C ARG A 294 -1.26 18.00 0.08
N SER A 295 -1.45 17.02 -0.80
CA SER A 295 -1.98 17.25 -2.14
C SER A 295 -3.51 17.24 -2.21
N GLY A 296 -4.24 17.22 -1.10
CA GLY A 296 -5.71 17.24 -1.10
C GLY A 296 -6.39 15.92 -1.49
N ASP A 297 -5.66 14.80 -1.51
CA ASP A 297 -6.20 13.47 -1.82
C ASP A 297 -6.39 12.62 -0.55
N PHE A 298 -7.40 12.97 0.25
CA PHE A 298 -7.71 12.27 1.50
C PHE A 298 -8.21 10.85 1.27
N THR A 299 -9.03 10.64 0.24
CA THR A 299 -9.55 9.30 -0.12
C THR A 299 -8.43 8.39 -0.62
N GLY A 300 -7.53 8.91 -1.47
CA GLY A 300 -6.32 8.20 -1.91
C GLY A 300 -5.39 7.90 -0.74
N ALA A 301 -5.22 8.84 0.20
CA ALA A 301 -4.42 8.63 1.41
C ALA A 301 -4.94 7.45 2.24
N TYR A 302 -6.25 7.37 2.47
CA TYR A 302 -6.84 6.23 3.20
C TYR A 302 -6.69 4.92 2.40
N ALA A 303 -6.97 4.93 1.10
CA ALA A 303 -6.83 3.75 0.25
C ALA A 303 -5.40 3.19 0.26
N ALA A 304 -4.38 4.07 0.26
CA ALA A 304 -2.97 3.68 0.30
C ALA A 304 -2.57 2.94 1.58
N VAL A 305 -3.24 3.22 2.71
CA VAL A 305 -2.89 2.65 4.02
C VAL A 305 -3.89 1.59 4.50
N LYS A 306 -5.00 1.39 3.78
CA LYS A 306 -6.07 0.44 4.15
C LYS A 306 -5.57 -0.99 4.39
N HIS A 307 -4.50 -1.41 3.73
CA HIS A 307 -3.89 -2.73 3.94
C HIS A 307 -3.33 -2.93 5.36
N LEU A 308 -3.11 -1.83 6.10
CA LEU A 308 -2.62 -1.82 7.47
C LEU A 308 -3.73 -1.70 8.52
N ASP A 309 -5.01 -1.56 8.12
CA ASP A 309 -6.12 -1.21 9.04
C ASP A 309 -6.36 -2.27 10.14
N ASN A 310 -6.00 -3.53 9.86
CA ASN A 310 -6.08 -4.63 10.82
C ASN A 310 -4.87 -4.72 11.77
N ASN A 311 -3.85 -3.86 11.62
CA ASN A 311 -2.69 -3.82 12.50
C ASN A 311 -2.98 -2.94 13.73
N PRO A 312 -3.05 -3.50 14.95
CA PRO A 312 -3.34 -2.71 16.15
C PRO A 312 -2.34 -1.56 16.39
N ALA A 313 -1.08 -1.73 15.98
CA ALA A 313 -0.05 -0.71 16.12
C ALA A 313 -0.26 0.51 15.20
N ASP A 314 -1.03 0.36 14.12
CA ASP A 314 -1.25 1.40 13.12
C ASP A 314 -2.66 2.00 13.15
N GLN A 315 -3.62 1.27 13.73
CA GLN A 315 -5.02 1.64 13.73
C GLN A 315 -5.29 3.06 14.27
N TRP A 316 -4.56 3.47 15.32
CA TRP A 316 -4.75 4.77 15.98
C TRP A 316 -4.51 5.99 15.07
N TRP A 317 -3.65 5.86 14.05
CA TRP A 317 -3.40 6.94 13.09
C TRP A 317 -4.19 6.74 11.79
N ILE A 318 -4.40 5.50 11.35
CA ILE A 318 -5.20 5.18 10.15
C ILE A 318 -6.63 5.68 10.31
N ILE A 319 -7.23 5.49 11.49
CA ILE A 319 -8.62 5.88 11.75
C ILE A 319 -8.85 7.38 11.54
N LYS A 320 -7.85 8.22 11.81
CA LYS A 320 -7.94 9.68 11.61
C LYS A 320 -7.95 10.05 10.13
N ILE A 321 -7.21 9.32 9.31
CA ILE A 321 -7.22 9.48 7.84
C ILE A 321 -8.58 9.01 7.30
N ARG A 322 -9.11 7.91 7.83
CA ARG A 322 -10.45 7.42 7.50
C ARG A 322 -11.51 8.49 7.78
N TYR A 323 -11.51 9.08 8.97
CA TYR A 323 -12.44 10.17 9.30
C TYR A 323 -12.35 11.35 8.32
N ALA A 324 -11.14 11.81 8.00
CA ALA A 324 -10.97 12.89 7.02
C ALA A 324 -11.46 12.48 5.62
N ALA A 325 -11.24 11.23 5.21
CA ALA A 325 -11.74 10.70 3.93
C ALA A 325 -13.28 10.64 3.93
N ASP A 326 -13.89 10.12 5.00
CA ASP A 326 -15.34 10.01 5.17
C ASP A 326 -16.02 11.38 5.19
N TYR A 327 -15.38 12.39 5.81
CA TYR A 327 -15.83 13.78 5.74
C TYR A 327 -15.87 14.30 4.30
N MET A 328 -14.77 14.08 3.56
CA MET A 328 -14.63 14.55 2.17
C MET A 328 -15.63 13.89 1.22
N ILE A 329 -16.16 12.71 1.54
CA ILE A 329 -17.22 12.05 0.77
C ILE A 329 -18.62 12.23 1.36
N GLY A 330 -18.74 12.77 2.58
CA GLY A 330 -20.01 13.09 3.24
C GLY A 330 -20.66 11.88 3.93
N LEU A 331 -19.85 10.93 4.38
CA LEU A 331 -20.29 9.76 5.14
C LEU A 331 -20.00 9.87 6.64
N LEU A 332 -19.30 10.93 7.07
CA LEU A 332 -18.90 11.09 8.47
C LEU A 332 -20.10 11.44 9.37
N SER A 333 -20.26 10.71 10.48
CA SER A 333 -21.35 10.89 11.44
C SER A 333 -20.89 11.59 12.72
N GLU A 334 -21.79 12.36 13.36
CA GLU A 334 -21.53 13.07 14.63
C GLU A 334 -21.25 12.14 15.84
N GLU A 335 -21.59 10.85 15.75
CA GLU A 335 -21.45 9.89 16.86
C GLU A 335 -20.01 9.47 17.16
N GLU A 336 -19.05 9.85 16.31
CA GLU A 336 -17.66 9.44 16.43
C GLU A 336 -16.84 10.39 17.31
N LYS A 337 -15.85 9.84 18.06
CA LYS A 337 -14.89 10.66 18.80
C LYS A 337 -13.85 11.24 17.84
N LEU A 338 -14.16 12.39 17.26
CA LEU A 338 -13.34 13.04 16.25
C LEU A 338 -12.19 13.85 16.86
N PRO A 339 -11.03 13.94 16.18
CA PRO A 339 -10.01 14.92 16.50
C PRO A 339 -10.55 16.36 16.40
N ASP A 340 -10.03 17.30 17.20
CA ASP A 340 -10.51 18.69 17.26
C ASP A 340 -10.57 19.35 15.86
N TYR A 341 -9.53 19.19 15.04
CA TYR A 341 -9.51 19.76 13.68
C TYR A 341 -10.61 19.24 12.73
N LEU A 342 -11.21 18.08 13.03
CA LEU A 342 -12.38 17.55 12.33
C LEU A 342 -13.68 17.89 13.06
N ALA A 343 -13.70 17.85 14.39
CA ALA A 343 -14.88 18.15 15.19
C ALA A 343 -15.44 19.55 14.89
N HIS A 344 -14.56 20.53 14.67
CA HIS A 344 -14.94 21.90 14.30
C HIS A 344 -15.64 22.01 12.94
N LEU A 345 -15.49 21.02 12.06
CA LEU A 345 -16.10 21.00 10.71
C LEU A 345 -17.49 20.37 10.65
N ILE A 346 -17.95 19.75 11.75
CA ILE A 346 -19.19 18.96 11.82
C ILE A 346 -20.07 19.43 12.99
N ILE A 347 -19.78 20.63 13.52
CA ILE A 347 -20.66 21.23 14.52
C ILE A 347 -22.02 21.46 13.84
N PRO A 348 -23.16 21.25 14.52
CA PRO A 348 -24.52 21.40 13.94
C PRO A 348 -24.87 22.81 13.40
N ARG A 349 -23.90 23.73 13.33
CA ARG A 349 -24.01 25.08 12.75
C ARG A 349 -23.15 25.30 11.50
N THR A 350 -22.36 24.32 11.04
CA THR A 350 -21.59 24.50 9.81
C THR A 350 -22.50 24.41 8.58
N PRO A 351 -22.49 25.41 7.68
CA PRO A 351 -23.32 25.40 6.49
C PRO A 351 -22.90 24.28 5.54
N ARG A 352 -23.86 23.71 4.80
CA ARG A 352 -23.63 22.62 3.83
C ARG A 352 -22.59 23.01 2.78
N CYS A 353 -22.61 24.25 2.33
CA CYS A 353 -21.66 24.77 1.35
C CYS A 353 -20.21 24.74 1.83
N LEU A 354 -19.92 24.83 3.13
CA LEU A 354 -18.54 24.74 3.64
C LEU A 354 -17.92 23.39 3.30
N THR A 355 -18.62 22.29 3.60
CA THR A 355 -18.16 20.93 3.27
C THR A 355 -17.90 20.78 1.77
N VAL A 356 -18.77 21.32 0.93
CA VAL A 356 -18.55 21.31 -0.53
C VAL A 356 -17.34 22.16 -0.91
N GLY A 357 -17.14 23.32 -0.29
CA GLY A 357 -16.00 24.19 -0.53
C GLY A 357 -14.66 23.54 -0.16
N MET A 358 -14.63 22.78 0.94
CA MET A 358 -13.48 21.95 1.33
C MET A 358 -13.14 20.90 0.26
N ARG A 359 -14.16 20.32 -0.39
CA ARG A 359 -13.97 19.37 -1.50
C ARG A 359 -13.45 20.06 -2.76
N VAL A 360 -13.92 21.28 -3.07
CA VAL A 360 -13.40 22.08 -4.18
C VAL A 360 -11.91 22.36 -3.96
N GLU A 361 -11.56 22.84 -2.76
CA GLU A 361 -10.18 23.14 -2.38
C GLU A 361 -9.30 21.88 -2.51
N ALA A 362 -9.73 20.76 -1.94
CA ALA A 362 -9.03 19.47 -2.03
C ALA A 362 -8.86 18.98 -3.49
N ALA A 363 -9.88 19.11 -4.32
CA ALA A 363 -9.81 18.74 -5.73
C ALA A 363 -8.82 19.61 -6.51
N LEU A 364 -8.75 20.92 -6.22
CA LEU A 364 -7.81 21.84 -6.84
C LEU A 364 -6.37 21.55 -6.43
N TRP A 365 -6.12 21.29 -5.13
CA TRP A 365 -4.81 20.84 -4.65
C TRP A 365 -4.35 19.53 -5.29
N ALA A 366 -5.29 18.60 -5.54
CA ALA A 366 -5.01 17.32 -6.17
C ALA A 366 -4.90 17.39 -7.71
N GLY A 367 -5.14 18.57 -8.30
CA GLY A 367 -5.19 18.72 -9.76
C GLY A 367 -6.39 18.02 -10.42
N ARG A 368 -7.42 17.66 -9.65
CA ARG A 368 -8.65 16.99 -10.12
C ARG A 368 -9.66 18.01 -10.66
N ILE A 369 -9.28 18.69 -11.73
CA ILE A 369 -10.05 19.80 -12.33
C ILE A 369 -11.51 19.45 -12.62
N PRO A 370 -11.87 18.29 -13.19
CA PRO A 370 -13.29 17.97 -13.45
C PRO A 370 -14.14 17.93 -12.18
N GLU A 371 -13.60 17.37 -11.09
CA GLU A 371 -14.27 17.34 -9.79
C GLU A 371 -14.40 18.74 -9.22
N ALA A 372 -13.34 19.55 -9.29
CA ALA A 372 -13.36 20.94 -8.83
C ALA A 372 -14.43 21.78 -9.55
N ILE A 373 -14.61 21.61 -10.87
CA ILE A 373 -15.66 22.26 -11.65
C ILE A 373 -17.04 21.87 -11.13
N SER A 374 -17.28 20.56 -11.00
CA SER A 374 -18.56 20.05 -10.54
C SER A 374 -18.88 20.58 -9.14
N TRP A 375 -17.92 20.50 -8.22
CA TRP A 375 -18.10 20.92 -6.83
C TRP A 375 -18.19 22.43 -6.67
N THR A 376 -17.59 23.24 -7.54
CA THR A 376 -17.77 24.70 -7.52
C THR A 376 -19.23 25.06 -7.83
N CYS A 377 -19.86 24.36 -8.76
CA CYS A 377 -21.29 24.55 -9.01
C CYS A 377 -22.15 23.99 -7.86
N THR A 378 -21.79 22.83 -7.31
CA THR A 378 -22.49 22.27 -6.14
C THR A 378 -22.34 23.15 -4.91
N PHE A 379 -21.24 23.89 -4.76
CA PHE A 379 -21.05 24.85 -3.69
C PHE A 379 -22.11 25.94 -3.75
N PHE A 380 -22.37 26.47 -4.95
CA PHE A 380 -23.46 27.43 -5.16
C PHE A 380 -24.83 26.83 -4.82
N ASP A 381 -25.12 25.63 -5.33
CA ASP A 381 -26.39 24.93 -5.05
C ASP A 381 -26.59 24.72 -3.54
N ALA A 382 -25.53 24.33 -2.83
CA ALA A 382 -25.54 24.13 -1.38
C ALA A 382 -25.68 25.46 -0.62
N ALA A 383 -24.97 26.51 -1.05
CA ALA A 383 -25.03 27.83 -0.41
C ALA A 383 -26.45 28.41 -0.55
N LEU A 384 -27.07 28.25 -1.71
CA LEU A 384 -28.46 28.66 -1.93
C LEU A 384 -29.41 27.98 -0.93
N LEU A 385 -29.25 26.68 -0.67
CA LEU A 385 -30.04 25.96 0.32
C LEU A 385 -29.77 26.40 1.76
N ASP A 386 -28.52 26.75 2.08
CA ASP A 386 -28.16 27.31 3.38
C ASP A 386 -28.83 28.68 3.59
N PHE A 387 -28.81 29.57 2.59
CA PHE A 387 -29.54 30.85 2.65
C PHE A 387 -31.05 30.68 2.70
N ILE A 388 -31.62 29.67 2.03
CA ILE A 388 -33.05 29.34 2.16
C ILE A 388 -33.36 28.94 3.61
N ALA A 389 -32.55 28.07 4.21
CA ALA A 389 -32.75 27.65 5.59
C ALA A 389 -32.65 28.85 6.56
N GLU A 390 -31.67 29.73 6.37
CA GLU A 390 -31.45 30.88 7.26
C GLU A 390 -32.54 31.97 7.10
N SER A 391 -32.88 32.34 5.86
CA SER A 391 -33.83 33.42 5.60
C SER A 391 -35.29 33.00 5.80
N GLN A 392 -35.65 31.79 5.36
CA GLN A 392 -37.04 31.32 5.40
C GLN A 392 -37.39 30.61 6.71
N LYS A 393 -36.37 30.24 7.51
CA LYS A 393 -36.51 29.58 8.81
C LYS A 393 -37.55 28.46 8.81
N PRO A 394 -37.46 27.50 7.87
CA PRO A 394 -38.42 26.42 7.78
C PRO A 394 -38.39 25.54 9.03
N ALA A 395 -39.51 24.90 9.34
CA ALA A 395 -39.56 23.87 10.37
C ALA A 395 -38.68 22.66 9.98
N THR A 396 -38.69 22.29 8.70
CA THR A 396 -37.80 21.26 8.13
C THR A 396 -37.46 21.59 6.68
N LEU A 397 -36.22 21.30 6.27
CA LEU A 397 -35.77 21.34 4.87
C LEU A 397 -35.19 19.97 4.52
N ASP A 398 -35.81 19.27 3.57
CA ASP A 398 -35.41 17.93 3.13
C ASP A 398 -34.83 18.01 1.72
N ASP A 399 -33.49 17.93 1.64
CA ASP A 399 -32.75 18.04 0.39
C ASP A 399 -32.96 16.85 -0.54
N MET A 400 -33.25 15.66 0.03
CA MET A 400 -33.42 14.42 -0.71
C MET A 400 -34.75 14.40 -1.45
N HIS A 401 -35.83 14.78 -0.76
CA HIS A 401 -37.17 14.85 -1.33
C HIS A 401 -37.50 16.21 -1.95
N LYS A 402 -36.59 17.19 -1.80
CA LYS A 402 -36.75 18.58 -2.23
C LYS A 402 -38.00 19.23 -1.65
N THR A 403 -38.26 19.00 -0.36
CA THR A 403 -39.41 19.59 0.33
C THR A 403 -38.98 20.57 1.41
N ILE A 404 -39.79 21.59 1.60
CA ILE A 404 -39.66 22.58 2.67
C ILE A 404 -40.98 22.62 3.43
N LYS A 405 -40.91 22.47 4.75
CA LYS A 405 -42.06 22.61 5.63
C LYS A 405 -41.95 23.91 6.40
N TYR A 406 -42.92 24.78 6.23
CA TYR A 406 -42.98 26.02 6.99
C TYR A 406 -43.62 25.78 8.37
N PRO A 407 -43.26 26.57 9.40
CA PRO A 407 -44.00 26.57 10.65
C PRO A 407 -45.48 26.90 10.42
N CYS A 408 -46.36 26.33 11.25
CA CYS A 408 -47.80 26.57 11.13
C CYS A 408 -48.14 28.07 11.14
N GLY A 409 -48.91 28.53 10.15
CA GLY A 409 -49.30 29.93 9.99
C GLY A 409 -48.27 30.83 9.28
N MET A 410 -47.07 30.32 8.98
CA MET A 410 -46.11 31.03 8.14
C MET A 410 -46.45 30.85 6.67
N ILE A 411 -46.62 31.95 5.95
CA ILE A 411 -46.91 31.96 4.52
C ILE A 411 -45.61 32.30 3.77
N PRO A 412 -45.15 31.47 2.83
CA PRO A 412 -43.97 31.78 2.02
C PRO A 412 -44.18 33.04 1.18
N ASP A 413 -43.09 33.71 0.80
CA ASP A 413 -43.14 34.86 -0.09
C ASP A 413 -43.94 34.55 -1.37
N SER A 414 -44.89 35.43 -1.73
CA SER A 414 -45.79 35.22 -2.87
C SER A 414 -45.04 35.13 -4.21
N ARG A 415 -43.83 35.70 -4.30
CA ARG A 415 -42.93 35.57 -5.45
C ARG A 415 -42.45 34.14 -5.66
N LEU A 416 -42.36 33.34 -4.59
CA LEU A 416 -41.92 31.94 -4.66
C LEU A 416 -43.05 31.00 -5.07
N THR A 417 -44.29 31.30 -4.67
CA THR A 417 -45.46 30.46 -4.92
C THR A 417 -46.19 30.80 -6.22
N SER A 418 -46.01 32.02 -6.73
CA SER A 418 -46.54 32.42 -8.04
C SER A 418 -45.55 32.06 -9.15
N PRO A 419 -45.99 31.56 -10.31
CA PRO A 419 -45.14 31.50 -11.50
C PRO A 419 -44.63 32.91 -11.79
N ALA A 420 -43.32 33.09 -11.91
CA ALA A 420 -42.76 34.41 -12.17
C ALA A 420 -43.35 34.96 -13.47
N SER A 421 -44.09 36.06 -13.40
CA SER A 421 -44.85 36.63 -14.50
C SER A 421 -44.00 36.76 -15.78
N GLY A 422 -44.21 35.84 -16.72
CA GLY A 422 -43.54 35.80 -18.02
C GLY A 422 -42.14 35.19 -18.07
N ARG A 423 -41.57 34.69 -16.95
CA ARG A 423 -40.20 34.12 -16.91
C ARG A 423 -40.16 32.61 -16.69
N THR A 424 -41.10 32.03 -15.94
CA THR A 424 -41.09 30.59 -15.64
C THR A 424 -42.43 29.93 -15.87
N LYS A 425 -42.41 28.66 -16.32
CA LYS A 425 -43.62 27.80 -16.39
C LYS A 425 -44.01 27.26 -15.01
N TYR A 426 -43.08 27.24 -14.06
CA TYR A 426 -43.21 26.62 -12.75
C TYR A 426 -42.94 27.64 -11.64
N SER A 427 -43.63 27.52 -10.52
CA SER A 427 -43.32 28.26 -9.29
C SER A 427 -42.05 27.70 -8.63
N CYS A 428 -41.37 28.53 -7.82
CA CYS A 428 -40.21 28.08 -7.06
C CYS A 428 -40.61 27.16 -5.89
N LEU A 429 -41.83 27.36 -5.39
CA LEU A 429 -42.50 26.53 -4.40
C LEU A 429 -43.86 26.08 -4.96
N SER A 430 -44.07 24.76 -4.97
CA SER A 430 -45.37 24.16 -5.27
C SER A 430 -45.95 23.62 -3.98
N ASN A 431 -47.14 24.05 -3.59
CA ASN A 431 -47.80 23.53 -2.39
C ASN A 431 -48.27 22.09 -2.66
N ASP A 432 -47.78 21.14 -1.88
CA ASP A 432 -48.20 19.74 -1.97
C ASP A 432 -49.40 19.49 -1.05
N TYR A 433 -49.27 19.88 0.22
CA TYR A 433 -50.34 19.83 1.21
C TYR A 433 -49.99 20.70 2.42
N ASN A 434 -50.98 21.42 2.96
CA ASN A 434 -50.87 22.24 4.16
C ASN A 434 -49.68 23.23 4.10
N ASP A 435 -48.69 23.03 4.98
CA ASP A 435 -47.48 23.81 5.20
C ASP A 435 -46.24 23.21 4.49
N VAL A 436 -46.42 22.16 3.68
CA VAL A 436 -45.37 21.45 2.95
C VAL A 436 -45.37 21.85 1.48
N TYR A 437 -44.19 22.23 0.98
CA TYR A 437 -43.98 22.66 -0.39
C TYR A 437 -42.82 21.89 -1.02
N THR A 438 -42.98 21.46 -2.27
CA THR A 438 -41.85 21.03 -3.10
C THR A 438 -41.13 22.27 -3.64
N TYR A 439 -39.80 22.34 -3.48
CA TYR A 439 -38.99 23.46 -3.93
C TYR A 439 -38.19 23.15 -5.21
N PHE A 440 -37.99 24.19 -6.02
CA PHE A 440 -37.17 24.16 -7.23
C PHE A 440 -36.12 25.26 -7.19
N ILE A 441 -34.86 24.86 -7.27
CA ILE A 441 -33.67 25.74 -7.29
C ILE A 441 -32.89 25.58 -8.61
N GLY A 442 -33.60 25.44 -9.72
CA GLY A 442 -32.99 25.26 -11.03
C GLY A 442 -33.50 26.27 -12.05
N GLY A 443 -32.63 26.64 -13.00
CA GLY A 443 -32.98 27.50 -14.13
C GLY A 443 -33.43 28.89 -13.67
N ASP A 444 -34.56 29.37 -14.18
CA ASP A 444 -35.06 30.70 -13.87
C ASP A 444 -35.55 30.86 -12.42
N CYS A 445 -35.83 29.75 -11.71
CA CYS A 445 -36.16 29.79 -10.29
C CYS A 445 -34.99 30.31 -9.45
N ASN A 446 -33.73 30.14 -9.90
CA ASN A 446 -32.55 30.67 -9.17
C ASN A 446 -32.64 32.18 -9.00
N LYS A 447 -33.04 32.91 -10.05
CA LYS A 447 -33.15 34.37 -10.00
C LYS A 447 -34.22 34.82 -9.02
N VAL A 448 -35.35 34.12 -8.99
CA VAL A 448 -36.44 34.42 -8.05
C VAL A 448 -35.99 34.17 -6.62
N TRP A 449 -35.29 33.05 -6.35
CA TRP A 449 -34.69 32.81 -5.04
C TRP A 449 -33.70 33.91 -4.66
N LEU A 450 -32.76 34.26 -5.53
CA LEU A 450 -31.79 35.33 -5.28
C LEU A 450 -32.46 36.68 -4.98
N ASP A 451 -33.58 36.99 -5.65
CA ASP A 451 -34.37 38.20 -5.40
C ASP A 451 -35.13 38.18 -4.06
N VAL A 452 -35.39 37.00 -3.50
CA VAL A 452 -36.07 36.82 -2.20
C VAL A 452 -35.07 36.75 -1.05
N LEU A 453 -33.92 36.11 -1.24
CA LEU A 453 -32.90 35.88 -0.21
C LEU A 453 -32.08 37.14 0.13
N ASP A 454 -32.06 38.12 -0.76
CA ASP A 454 -31.34 39.39 -0.63
C ASP A 454 -29.83 39.31 -0.30
N SER A 455 -29.18 38.20 -0.65
CA SER A 455 -27.74 38.02 -0.49
C SER A 455 -26.97 38.68 -1.64
N THR A 456 -26.02 39.56 -1.32
CA THR A 456 -25.17 40.21 -2.33
C THR A 456 -24.08 39.25 -2.78
N ALA A 457 -23.45 38.53 -1.85
CA ALA A 457 -22.40 37.56 -2.15
C ALA A 457 -22.91 36.43 -3.07
N LEU A 458 -24.10 35.87 -2.78
CA LEU A 458 -24.66 34.79 -3.59
C LEU A 458 -25.05 35.26 -5.00
N ARG A 459 -25.55 36.50 -5.15
CA ARG A 459 -25.81 37.10 -6.48
C ARG A 459 -24.51 37.31 -7.27
N HIS A 460 -23.42 37.74 -6.63
CA HIS A 460 -22.12 37.87 -7.28
C HIS A 460 -21.57 36.51 -7.72
N PHE A 461 -21.72 35.47 -6.88
CA PHE A 461 -21.31 34.11 -7.23
C PHE A 461 -22.13 33.57 -8.41
N ASP A 462 -23.46 33.78 -8.43
CA ASP A 462 -24.33 33.41 -9.55
C ASP A 462 -23.90 34.12 -10.84
N ALA A 463 -23.60 35.42 -10.78
CA ALA A 463 -23.16 36.20 -11.94
C ALA A 463 -21.83 35.69 -12.52
N ALA A 464 -20.94 35.14 -11.69
CA ALA A 464 -19.70 34.52 -12.14
C ALA A 464 -19.95 33.17 -12.83
N LEU A 465 -20.91 32.38 -12.34
CA LEU A 465 -21.32 31.11 -12.96
C LEU A 465 -22.16 31.28 -14.24
N TYR A 466 -22.97 32.34 -14.29
CA TYR A 466 -23.96 32.66 -15.33
C TYR A 466 -23.83 34.12 -15.83
N PRO A 467 -22.71 34.50 -16.44
CA PRO A 467 -22.49 35.86 -16.92
C PRO A 467 -23.53 36.31 -17.96
N ALA A 468 -24.19 37.44 -17.70
CA ALA A 468 -25.34 37.95 -18.48
C ALA A 468 -25.04 38.26 -19.97
N ASN A 469 -23.79 38.56 -20.31
CA ASN A 469 -23.38 38.99 -21.66
C ASN A 469 -22.83 37.85 -22.54
N LYS A 470 -22.91 36.59 -22.10
CA LYS A 470 -22.37 35.43 -22.84
C LYS A 470 -23.45 34.76 -23.70
N LYS A 471 -23.11 34.43 -24.94
CA LYS A 471 -24.00 33.73 -25.87
C LYS A 471 -24.23 32.28 -25.42
N LYS A 472 -25.33 31.66 -25.89
CA LYS A 472 -25.60 30.22 -25.68
C LYS A 472 -24.47 29.30 -26.19
N SER A 473 -23.63 29.75 -27.11
CA SER A 473 -22.44 29.04 -27.60
C SER A 473 -21.21 29.15 -26.69
N ASP A 474 -21.18 30.09 -25.75
CA ASP A 474 -19.97 30.40 -25.02
C ASP A 474 -19.70 29.38 -23.91
N TRP A 475 -18.42 29.08 -23.73
CA TRP A 475 -17.92 28.28 -22.61
C TRP A 475 -18.02 29.12 -21.34
N ILE A 476 -18.93 28.73 -20.46
CA ILE A 476 -19.16 29.35 -19.15
C ILE A 476 -19.10 28.28 -18.06
N PRO A 477 -18.78 28.64 -16.81
CA PRO A 477 -18.60 27.68 -15.71
C PRO A 477 -19.73 26.65 -15.58
N SER A 478 -20.99 27.08 -15.62
CA SER A 478 -22.15 26.19 -15.47
C SER A 478 -22.31 25.17 -16.60
N LYS A 479 -21.98 25.54 -17.85
CA LYS A 479 -22.03 24.60 -18.99
C LYS A 479 -20.90 23.59 -18.96
N LEU A 480 -19.74 24.01 -18.48
CA LEU A 480 -18.57 23.15 -18.32
C LEU A 480 -18.88 21.95 -17.42
N ARG A 481 -19.63 22.14 -16.32
CA ARG A 481 -20.16 21.03 -15.50
C ARG A 481 -20.91 20.00 -16.35
N ASN A 482 -21.87 20.43 -17.16
CA ASN A 482 -22.67 19.51 -17.97
C ASN A 482 -21.85 18.79 -19.05
N ILE A 483 -20.90 19.50 -19.69
CA ILE A 483 -20.00 18.90 -20.70
C ILE A 483 -19.15 17.80 -20.06
N LEU A 484 -18.65 18.05 -18.85
CA LEU A 484 -17.79 17.13 -18.12
C LEU A 484 -18.53 15.92 -17.55
N MET A 485 -19.74 16.13 -17.05
CA MET A 485 -20.56 15.04 -16.48
C MET A 485 -21.09 14.07 -17.54
N HIS A 486 -21.10 14.47 -18.82
CA HIS A 486 -21.69 13.68 -19.92
C HIS A 486 -20.70 13.31 -21.04
N GLY A 487 -19.41 13.65 -20.92
CA GLY A 487 -18.45 13.46 -22.00
C GLY A 487 -17.00 13.27 -21.54
N HIS A 488 -16.15 12.86 -22.48
CA HIS A 488 -14.70 12.84 -22.29
C HIS A 488 -14.11 14.18 -22.76
N ALA A 489 -13.33 14.85 -21.92
CA ALA A 489 -12.69 16.11 -22.27
C ALA A 489 -11.16 15.94 -22.38
N PRO A 490 -10.55 16.35 -23.50
CA PRO A 490 -9.11 16.29 -23.65
C PRO A 490 -8.42 17.32 -22.73
N ARG A 491 -7.13 17.12 -22.47
CA ARG A 491 -6.33 17.98 -21.58
C ARG A 491 -6.40 19.47 -21.94
N SER A 492 -6.35 19.81 -23.22
CA SER A 492 -6.45 21.20 -23.69
C SER A 492 -7.78 21.87 -23.31
N VAL A 493 -8.87 21.09 -23.32
CA VAL A 493 -10.18 21.56 -22.87
C VAL A 493 -10.20 21.73 -21.35
N MET A 494 -9.46 20.92 -20.60
CA MET A 494 -9.34 21.07 -19.13
C MET A 494 -8.53 22.30 -18.74
N GLU A 495 -7.44 22.57 -19.44
CA GLU A 495 -6.65 23.80 -19.24
C GLU A 495 -7.49 25.04 -19.56
N GLN A 496 -8.27 25.01 -20.65
CA GLN A 496 -9.21 26.09 -20.99
C GLN A 496 -10.32 26.23 -19.94
N ALA A 497 -10.90 25.11 -19.48
CA ALA A 497 -11.93 25.13 -18.46
C ALA A 497 -11.42 25.72 -17.15
N GLN A 498 -10.21 25.34 -16.73
CA GLN A 498 -9.55 25.92 -15.56
C GLN A 498 -9.37 27.43 -15.70
N GLN A 499 -8.88 27.90 -16.85
CA GLN A 499 -8.72 29.34 -17.09
C GLN A 499 -10.04 30.10 -17.02
N ILE A 500 -11.15 29.51 -17.50
CA ILE A 500 -12.49 30.14 -17.42
C ILE A 500 -12.92 30.37 -15.97
N PHE A 501 -12.67 29.42 -15.06
CA PHE A 501 -12.99 29.59 -13.64
C PHE A 501 -12.07 30.60 -12.95
N ILE A 502 -10.79 30.64 -13.34
CA ILE A 502 -9.83 31.65 -12.88
C ILE A 502 -10.25 33.06 -13.32
N ASP A 503 -10.56 33.24 -14.61
CA ASP A 503 -10.98 34.51 -15.20
C ASP A 503 -12.30 35.01 -14.61
N ALA A 504 -13.17 34.08 -14.19
CA ALA A 504 -14.40 34.38 -13.50
C ALA A 504 -14.19 34.79 -12.02
N GLY A 505 -12.96 34.74 -11.50
CA GLY A 505 -12.66 35.05 -10.10
C GLY A 505 -13.11 33.98 -9.10
N LEU A 506 -13.50 32.79 -9.59
CA LEU A 506 -13.90 31.67 -8.76
C LEU A 506 -12.69 30.95 -8.18
N TRP A 507 -11.59 30.88 -8.93
CA TRP A 507 -10.34 30.19 -8.54
C TRP A 507 -9.11 31.09 -8.64
N ALA A 508 -8.07 30.79 -7.86
CA ALA A 508 -6.76 31.42 -7.98
C ALA A 508 -6.04 31.01 -9.27
N SER A 509 -5.31 31.96 -9.89
CA SER A 509 -4.54 31.74 -11.12
C SER A 509 -3.22 31.01 -10.93
N GLN A 510 -2.64 31.07 -9.73
CA GLN A 510 -1.38 30.41 -9.41
C GLN A 510 -1.57 29.39 -8.30
N PRO A 511 -0.77 28.31 -8.31
CA PRO A 511 -0.57 27.51 -7.12
C PRO A 511 -0.22 28.47 -6.01
N PRO A 512 -1.02 28.52 -4.96
CA PRO A 512 -0.64 29.32 -3.84
C PRO A 512 0.70 28.79 -3.31
N SER A 513 1.48 29.62 -2.60
CA SER A 513 2.57 29.09 -1.76
C SER A 513 2.04 27.94 -0.87
N GLN A 514 2.88 27.19 -0.16
CA GLN A 514 2.44 26.07 0.70
C GLN A 514 1.26 26.40 1.67
N LEU A 515 0.92 27.68 1.84
CA LEU A 515 -0.13 28.22 2.71
C LEU A 515 -1.22 29.05 2.01
N GLY A 516 -1.33 29.07 0.69
CA GLY A 516 -2.39 29.85 0.05
C GLY A 516 -3.55 28.98 -0.47
N TRP A 517 -4.50 29.61 -1.17
CA TRP A 517 -5.83 29.05 -1.39
C TRP A 517 -6.24 29.12 -2.86
N TYR A 518 -6.80 28.03 -3.38
CA TYR A 518 -7.34 28.04 -4.74
C TYR A 518 -8.78 28.54 -4.78
N PHE A 519 -9.65 28.10 -3.87
CA PHE A 519 -11.08 28.39 -3.89
C PHE A 519 -11.57 29.08 -2.61
N LEU A 520 -11.37 28.46 -1.45
CA LEU A 520 -11.90 28.97 -0.17
C LEU A 520 -11.36 30.35 0.20
N GLY A 521 -10.20 30.72 -0.35
CA GLY A 521 -9.62 32.04 -0.17
C GLY A 521 -10.00 33.09 -1.20
N GLN A 522 -10.75 32.72 -2.24
CA GLN A 522 -11.22 33.68 -3.24
C GLN A 522 -12.34 34.54 -2.68
N PRO A 523 -12.40 35.84 -3.02
CA PRO A 523 -13.44 36.74 -2.51
C PRO A 523 -14.86 36.19 -2.69
N MET A 524 -15.15 35.57 -3.84
CA MET A 524 -16.50 35.05 -4.11
C MET A 524 -16.95 33.96 -3.13
N ALA A 525 -16.10 32.97 -2.84
CA ALA A 525 -16.44 31.90 -1.89
C ALA A 525 -16.46 32.43 -0.44
N ARG A 526 -15.47 33.27 -0.11
CA ARG A 526 -15.32 33.88 1.21
C ARG A 526 -16.52 34.74 1.59
N ASP A 527 -16.94 35.63 0.69
CA ASP A 527 -18.01 36.58 0.97
C ASP A 527 -19.36 35.82 1.17
N VAL A 528 -19.58 34.71 0.46
CA VAL A 528 -20.73 33.81 0.68
C VAL A 528 -20.70 33.20 2.08
N LEU A 529 -19.54 32.69 2.51
CA LEU A 529 -19.38 32.08 3.83
C LEU A 529 -19.54 33.10 4.96
N VAL A 530 -19.03 34.33 4.77
CA VAL A 530 -19.16 35.43 5.74
C VAL A 530 -20.63 35.84 5.92
N GLU A 531 -21.40 35.94 4.83
CA GLU A 531 -22.85 36.22 4.93
C GLU A 531 -23.63 35.09 5.62
N LEU A 532 -23.10 33.85 5.61
CA LEU A 532 -23.64 32.70 6.35
C LEU A 532 -23.04 32.57 7.76
N GLU A 533 -22.49 33.65 8.31
CA GLU A 533 -21.92 33.74 9.66
C GLU A 533 -20.72 32.81 9.94
N VAL A 534 -20.07 32.29 8.90
CA VAL A 534 -18.76 31.63 9.02
C VAL A 534 -17.70 32.72 8.96
N THR A 535 -17.00 33.00 10.07
CA THR A 535 -16.14 34.20 10.14
C THR A 535 -14.92 34.10 9.21
N ASP A 536 -14.45 35.23 8.65
CA ASP A 536 -13.40 35.30 7.60
C ASP A 536 -12.06 34.58 7.93
N PRO A 537 -11.58 34.52 9.19
CA PRO A 537 -10.44 33.67 9.52
C PRO A 537 -10.76 32.17 9.41
N GLU A 538 -12.00 31.74 9.69
CA GLU A 538 -12.33 30.34 9.96
C GLU A 538 -12.26 29.45 8.72
N ALA A 539 -12.91 29.77 7.59
CA ALA A 539 -12.98 28.82 6.47
C ALA A 539 -11.61 28.44 5.89
N LYS A 540 -10.70 29.42 5.76
CA LYS A 540 -9.31 29.20 5.34
C LYS A 540 -8.56 28.38 6.38
N ILE A 541 -8.57 28.86 7.62
CA ILE A 541 -7.86 28.23 8.72
C ILE A 541 -8.34 26.79 8.92
N LEU A 542 -9.61 26.48 8.68
CA LEU A 542 -10.19 25.15 8.85
C LEU A 542 -9.61 24.10 7.89
N TYR A 543 -9.42 24.41 6.59
CA TYR A 543 -8.79 23.46 5.66
C TYR A 543 -7.33 23.22 6.02
N GLN A 544 -6.59 24.28 6.34
CA GLN A 544 -5.20 24.15 6.78
C GLN A 544 -5.09 23.43 8.11
N GLN A 545 -5.96 23.69 9.09
CA GLN A 545 -6.02 22.99 10.36
C GLN A 545 -6.34 21.51 10.17
N LEU A 546 -7.21 21.16 9.22
CA LEU A 546 -7.45 19.77 8.86
C LEU A 546 -6.18 19.11 8.33
N VAL A 547 -5.52 19.72 7.34
CA VAL A 547 -4.31 19.17 6.72
C VAL A 547 -3.15 19.10 7.73
N GLU A 548 -2.85 20.20 8.42
CA GLU A 548 -1.75 20.31 9.37
C GLU A 548 -2.02 19.50 10.65
N GLY A 549 -3.24 19.52 11.16
CA GLY A 549 -3.66 18.74 12.32
C GLY A 549 -3.53 17.24 12.05
N LEU A 550 -4.01 16.79 10.90
CA LEU A 550 -3.86 15.39 10.48
C LEU A 550 -2.38 15.03 10.25
N CYS A 551 -1.62 15.87 9.53
CA CYS A 551 -0.18 15.62 9.31
C CYS A 551 0.61 15.58 10.63
N THR A 552 0.28 16.47 11.58
CA THR A 552 0.92 16.51 12.90
C THR A 552 0.60 15.26 13.70
N ASP A 553 -0.65 14.81 13.66
CA ASP A 553 -1.06 13.56 14.30
C ASP A 553 -0.37 12.33 13.72
N LEU A 554 -0.17 12.29 12.40
CA LEU A 554 0.60 11.22 11.74
C LEU A 554 2.09 11.30 12.10
N ALA A 555 2.63 12.50 12.28
CA ALA A 555 4.03 12.69 12.66
C ALA A 555 4.34 12.30 14.11
N LYS A 556 3.33 12.23 15.00
CA LYS A 556 3.52 11.78 16.38
C LYS A 556 4.05 10.33 16.39
N ALA A 557 5.07 10.08 17.19
CA ALA A 557 5.42 8.72 17.55
C ALA A 557 4.23 8.14 18.32
N GLY A 558 3.67 7.03 17.83
CA GLY A 558 2.61 6.34 18.57
C GLY A 558 3.19 5.94 19.92
N SER A 559 2.64 6.47 21.01
CA SER A 559 2.81 5.85 22.33
C SER A 559 1.98 4.57 22.29
N VAL A 560 2.62 3.47 21.90
CA VAL A 560 2.05 2.12 21.99
C VAL A 560 1.96 1.72 23.45
#